data_AF-A0A0P9DYY3-F1
#
_entry.id   AF-A0A0P9DYY3-F1
#
_cell.length_a   1.000
_cell.length_b   1.000
_cell.length_c   1.000
_cell.angle_alpha   90.00
_cell.angle_beta   90.00
_cell.angle_gamma   90.00
#
_symmetry.space_group_name_H-M   'P 1'
#
loop_
_entity.id
_entity.type
_entity.pdbx_description
1 polymer ?
#
loop_
_entity_poly.entity_id
_entity_poly.type
_entity_poly.pdbx_seq_one_letter_code
_entity_poly.pdbx_strand_id
1 'polypeptide(L)'
;MDNLMKNNRIIYIDLLRIISILAVIILHITADLLTRTNDFNTISWWISNVLNSIARFAVPVFFMISGAMILRIEVSSYKEFYKKRIVPLAIPLVSWSLIYDAYNQYFILKSNLTILQFFTDFVYRLIIDRNYIHLWFLYAIIAIYVTVPLVSRLVKACSEKELRYYLTLWFAISIVYRFISDMVFRVASESIYVPILNIPLFMGYLGYFILGYYLFHYELPAKVKSLLFNIGVVSFFVTPVATYFASFYSGVLDEVFYGNYSITTFFMAVGLFLYFQEKNAVLGEKLNYKLQRLIGSIAKASFSIYLIHLLVELTISRRVESEGSAPETVFTLLLNLGMVFVISYIVVKILNLNKFVTRVLFGGRG
;
A
#
# COMPACT_ATOMS: atom_id res chain seq x y z
N MET A 1 -13.66 -15.01 -36.05
CA MET A 1 -13.17 -15.71 -34.83
C MET A 1 -12.15 -14.78 -34.18
N ASP A 2 -12.65 -13.62 -33.76
CA ASP A 2 -11.96 -12.34 -33.96
C ASP A 2 -11.62 -11.64 -32.64
N ASN A 3 -10.41 -11.07 -32.58
CA ASN A 3 -10.09 -9.83 -31.90
C ASN A 3 -10.11 -9.71 -30.35
N LEU A 4 -9.84 -10.77 -29.56
CA LEU A 4 -9.99 -10.66 -28.09
C LEU A 4 -8.76 -10.80 -27.16
N MET A 5 -7.51 -10.86 -27.65
CA MET A 5 -6.35 -10.99 -26.74
C MET A 5 -5.08 -10.24 -27.20
N LYS A 6 -5.18 -9.00 -27.68
CA LYS A 6 -4.02 -8.07 -27.74
C LYS A 6 -4.17 -6.97 -26.69
N ASN A 7 -4.11 -7.37 -25.42
CA ASN A 7 -3.83 -6.44 -24.34
C ASN A 7 -2.53 -6.97 -23.70
N ASN A 8 -1.41 -6.27 -23.87
CA ASN A 8 -0.11 -6.59 -23.25
C ASN A 8 -0.24 -6.51 -21.72
N ARG A 9 -0.89 -7.50 -21.12
CA ARG A 9 -1.03 -7.66 -19.68
C ARG A 9 0.32 -8.09 -19.14
N ILE A 10 0.78 -7.36 -18.12
CA ILE A 10 2.06 -7.62 -17.48
C ILE A 10 1.77 -8.44 -16.23
N ILE A 11 1.94 -9.76 -16.33
CA ILE A 11 1.49 -10.72 -15.31
C ILE A 11 2.12 -10.42 -13.94
N TYR A 12 3.41 -10.11 -13.91
CA TYR A 12 4.08 -9.84 -12.64
C TYR A 12 3.53 -8.59 -11.92
N ILE A 13 3.07 -7.58 -12.66
CA ILE A 13 2.41 -6.40 -12.08
C ILE A 13 1.05 -6.80 -11.47
N ASP A 14 0.31 -7.68 -12.13
CA ASP A 14 -0.95 -8.18 -11.58
C ASP A 14 -0.72 -9.03 -10.32
N LEU A 15 0.32 -9.86 -10.28
CA LEU A 15 0.72 -10.60 -9.07
C LEU A 15 1.13 -9.67 -7.94
N LEU A 16 1.94 -8.65 -8.21
CA LEU A 16 2.32 -7.66 -7.20
C LEU A 16 1.10 -6.93 -6.64
N ARG A 17 0.09 -6.61 -7.47
CA ARG A 17 -1.19 -6.02 -6.98
C ARG A 17 -1.93 -6.96 -6.04
N ILE A 18 -2.03 -8.25 -6.40
CA ILE A 18 -2.74 -9.27 -5.60
C ILE A 18 -2.03 -9.46 -4.25
N ILE A 19 -0.71 -9.63 -4.27
CA ILE A 19 0.07 -9.84 -3.06
C ILE A 19 0.05 -8.59 -2.18
N SER A 20 0.11 -7.39 -2.77
CA SER A 20 0.01 -6.14 -2.01
C SER A 20 -1.37 -5.95 -1.39
N ILE A 21 -2.47 -6.30 -2.06
CA ILE A 21 -3.80 -6.19 -1.45
C ILE A 21 -4.01 -7.19 -0.31
N LEU A 22 -3.48 -8.41 -0.44
CA LEU A 22 -3.49 -9.39 0.65
C LEU A 22 -2.65 -8.89 1.83
N ALA A 23 -1.47 -8.33 1.56
CA ALA A 23 -0.62 -7.75 2.58
C ALA A 23 -1.31 -6.56 3.29
N VAL A 24 -2.03 -5.68 2.57
CA VAL A 24 -2.84 -4.62 3.22
C VAL A 24 -3.89 -5.21 4.18
N ILE A 25 -4.60 -6.27 3.78
CA ILE A 25 -5.56 -6.95 4.68
C ILE A 25 -4.83 -7.49 5.90
N ILE A 26 -3.67 -8.13 5.73
CA ILE A 26 -2.84 -8.64 6.84
C ILE A 26 -2.46 -7.50 7.81
N LEU A 27 -2.06 -6.33 7.29
CA LEU A 27 -1.71 -5.18 8.12
C LEU A 27 -2.87 -4.76 9.03
N HIS A 28 -4.10 -4.74 8.52
CA HIS A 28 -5.25 -4.30 9.29
C HIS A 28 -5.74 -5.35 10.30
N ILE A 29 -5.86 -6.63 9.88
CA ILE A 29 -6.34 -7.70 10.79
C ILE A 29 -5.39 -7.96 11.96
N THR A 30 -4.11 -7.62 11.82
CA THR A 30 -3.10 -7.76 12.89
C THR A 30 -2.96 -6.50 13.74
N ALA A 31 -3.41 -5.34 13.25
CA ALA A 31 -3.24 -4.06 13.96
C ALA A 31 -4.02 -4.00 15.28
N ASP A 32 -5.23 -4.57 15.36
CA ASP A 32 -6.01 -4.58 16.62
C ASP A 32 -5.22 -5.21 17.76
N LEU A 33 -4.71 -6.44 17.57
CA LEU A 33 -3.99 -7.14 18.63
C LEU A 33 -2.72 -6.39 19.06
N LEU A 34 -1.94 -5.92 18.08
CA LEU A 34 -0.67 -5.25 18.32
C LEU A 34 -0.83 -3.94 19.10
N THR A 35 -1.87 -3.16 18.77
CA THR A 35 -2.11 -1.84 19.40
C THR A 35 -2.84 -1.94 20.72
N ARG A 36 -3.74 -2.93 20.87
CA ARG A 36 -4.57 -3.09 22.07
C ARG A 36 -3.81 -3.65 23.26
N THR A 37 -2.92 -4.60 23.03
CA THR A 37 -2.34 -5.42 24.11
C THR A 37 -1.03 -4.85 24.62
N ASN A 38 -0.13 -4.40 23.71
CA ASN A 38 1.27 -4.10 24.02
C ASN A 38 1.94 -5.21 24.88
N ASP A 39 1.47 -6.46 24.77
CA ASP A 39 2.01 -7.59 25.53
C ASP A 39 3.01 -8.35 24.66
N PHE A 40 4.25 -7.85 24.69
CA PHE A 40 5.36 -8.33 23.88
C PHE A 40 5.79 -9.77 24.21
N ASN A 41 5.33 -10.33 25.33
CA ASN A 41 5.73 -11.67 25.78
C ASN A 41 4.77 -12.77 25.28
N THR A 42 3.62 -12.38 24.72
CA THR A 42 2.65 -13.35 24.20
C THR A 42 3.02 -13.87 22.82
N ILE A 43 2.73 -15.15 22.59
CA ILE A 43 2.92 -15.78 21.28
C ILE A 43 2.00 -15.16 20.22
N SER A 44 0.80 -14.72 20.63
CA SER A 44 -0.19 -14.10 19.75
C SER A 44 0.31 -12.75 19.21
N TRP A 45 0.95 -11.94 20.06
CA TRP A 45 1.59 -10.68 19.67
C TRP A 45 2.74 -10.93 18.70
N TRP A 46 3.60 -11.91 18.97
CA TRP A 46 4.71 -12.26 18.07
C TRP A 46 4.24 -12.72 16.69
N ILE A 47 3.23 -13.60 16.62
CA ILE A 47 2.64 -14.03 15.35
C ILE A 47 2.07 -12.84 14.59
N SER A 48 1.34 -11.97 15.28
CA SER A 48 0.76 -10.76 14.67
C SER A 48 1.85 -9.79 14.21
N ASN A 49 2.91 -9.60 14.99
CA ASN A 49 4.05 -8.74 14.65
C ASN A 49 4.79 -9.28 13.42
N VAL A 50 5.03 -10.59 13.34
CA VAL A 50 5.65 -11.22 12.17
C VAL A 50 4.80 -11.01 10.93
N LEU A 51 3.51 -11.35 10.98
CA LEU A 51 2.60 -11.20 9.83
C LEU A 51 2.47 -9.74 9.39
N ASN A 52 2.37 -8.82 10.36
CA ASN A 52 2.33 -7.39 10.08
C ASN A 52 3.63 -6.90 9.44
N SER A 53 4.78 -7.28 9.99
CA SER A 53 6.11 -6.91 9.52
C SER A 53 6.35 -7.33 8.07
N ILE A 54 6.04 -8.58 7.73
CA ILE A 54 6.24 -9.10 6.37
C ILE A 54 5.29 -8.43 5.36
N ALA A 55 4.18 -7.84 5.81
CA ALA A 55 3.22 -7.17 4.95
C ALA A 55 3.58 -5.70 4.65
N ARG A 56 4.63 -5.14 5.29
CA ARG A 56 4.96 -3.70 5.20
C ARG A 56 5.36 -3.22 3.80
N PHE A 57 5.78 -4.09 2.90
CA PHE A 57 6.08 -3.72 1.51
C PHE A 57 4.85 -3.25 0.72
N ALA A 58 3.62 -3.55 1.16
CA ALA A 58 2.42 -3.45 0.35
C ALA A 58 2.19 -2.07 -0.27
N VAL A 59 2.28 -1.03 0.56
CA VAL A 59 1.99 0.34 0.14
C VAL A 59 3.10 0.91 -0.77
N PRO A 60 4.40 0.80 -0.44
CA PRO A 60 5.48 1.14 -1.37
C PRO A 60 5.34 0.46 -2.74
N VAL A 61 5.02 -0.85 -2.76
CA VAL A 61 4.81 -1.60 -4.00
C VAL A 61 3.63 -1.04 -4.80
N PHE A 62 2.53 -0.61 -4.18
CA PHE A 62 1.44 0.06 -4.89
C PHE A 62 1.87 1.38 -5.56
N PHE A 63 2.72 2.18 -4.92
CA PHE A 63 3.30 3.37 -5.53
C PHE A 63 4.23 3.00 -6.70
N MET A 64 5.08 1.99 -6.54
CA MET A 64 5.99 1.51 -7.58
C MET A 64 5.23 0.99 -8.81
N ILE A 65 4.21 0.15 -8.60
CA ILE A 65 3.33 -0.32 -9.69
C ILE A 65 2.68 0.86 -10.41
N SER A 66 2.17 1.84 -9.65
CA SER A 66 1.53 3.01 -10.24
C SER A 66 2.51 3.80 -11.10
N GLY A 67 3.74 4.01 -10.62
CA GLY A 67 4.79 4.70 -11.35
C GLY A 67 5.19 4.01 -12.63
N ALA A 68 5.50 2.71 -12.54
CA ALA A 68 5.83 1.85 -13.69
C ALA A 68 4.77 1.93 -14.80
N MET A 69 3.49 1.95 -14.41
CA MET A 69 2.39 1.87 -15.37
C MET A 69 1.90 3.23 -15.87
N ILE A 70 2.03 4.30 -15.07
CA ILE A 70 1.52 5.64 -15.43
C ILE A 70 2.58 6.47 -16.14
N LEU A 71 3.83 6.46 -15.69
CA LEU A 71 4.88 7.32 -16.26
C LEU A 71 5.29 6.91 -17.69
N ARG A 72 4.99 5.67 -18.11
CA ARG A 72 5.17 5.21 -19.49
C ARG A 72 4.20 5.85 -20.48
N ILE A 73 3.07 6.38 -20.01
CA ILE A 73 2.02 6.92 -20.88
C ILE A 73 2.42 8.31 -21.33
N GLU A 74 2.16 8.65 -22.59
CA GLU A 74 2.31 10.03 -23.06
C GLU A 74 1.12 10.88 -22.63
N VAL A 75 1.42 12.02 -22.00
CA VAL A 75 0.42 12.98 -21.54
C VAL A 75 0.24 14.05 -22.61
N SER A 76 -0.71 13.82 -23.52
CA SER A 76 -1.07 14.78 -24.58
C SER A 76 -1.90 15.95 -24.07
N SER A 77 -2.78 15.73 -23.08
CA SER A 77 -3.65 16.75 -22.50
C SER A 77 -3.82 16.56 -21.00
N TYR A 78 -3.63 17.63 -20.23
CA TYR A 78 -3.74 17.62 -18.77
C TYR A 78 -5.17 17.34 -18.35
N LYS A 79 -6.14 18.00 -19.01
CA LYS A 79 -7.58 17.81 -18.77
C LYS A 79 -7.99 16.35 -19.00
N GLU A 80 -7.54 15.74 -20.09
CA GLU A 80 -7.85 14.34 -20.36
C GLU A 80 -7.20 13.40 -19.36
N PHE A 81 -5.95 13.66 -19.00
CA PHE A 81 -5.24 12.85 -18.02
C PHE A 81 -5.95 12.85 -16.67
N TYR A 82 -6.30 14.03 -16.13
CA TYR A 82 -7.02 14.14 -14.86
C TYR A 82 -8.39 13.47 -14.91
N LYS A 83 -9.15 13.67 -15.99
CA LYS A 83 -10.45 13.00 -16.18
C LYS A 83 -10.32 11.47 -16.21
N LYS A 84 -9.29 10.94 -16.87
CA LYS A 84 -9.10 9.48 -17.03
C LYS A 84 -8.43 8.81 -15.83
N ARG A 85 -7.62 9.53 -15.06
CA ARG A 85 -6.75 8.95 -14.01
C ARG A 85 -7.08 9.39 -12.59
N ILE A 86 -7.48 10.64 -12.40
CA ILE A 86 -7.79 11.20 -11.07
C ILE A 86 -9.26 11.06 -10.72
N VAL A 87 -10.19 11.37 -11.64
CA VAL A 87 -11.63 11.27 -11.36
C VAL A 87 -12.05 9.86 -10.88
N PRO A 88 -11.54 8.76 -11.47
CA PRO A 88 -11.79 7.40 -10.97
C PRO A 88 -11.24 7.09 -9.56
N LEU A 89 -10.41 7.97 -8.99
CA LEU A 89 -9.90 7.86 -7.62
C LEU A 89 -10.64 8.83 -6.69
N ALA A 90 -10.89 10.05 -7.15
CA ALA A 90 -11.56 11.08 -6.38
C ALA A 90 -13.02 10.73 -6.06
N ILE A 91 -13.75 10.13 -7.01
CA ILE A 91 -15.14 9.70 -6.78
C ILE A 91 -15.21 8.65 -5.66
N PRO A 92 -14.46 7.52 -5.73
CA PRO A 92 -14.40 6.57 -4.62
C PRO A 92 -13.91 7.16 -3.31
N LEU A 93 -12.93 8.08 -3.34
CA LEU A 93 -12.44 8.71 -2.11
C LEU A 93 -13.59 9.39 -1.36
N VAL A 94 -14.39 10.20 -2.05
CA VAL A 94 -15.52 10.91 -1.43
C VAL A 94 -16.61 9.92 -1.01
N SER A 95 -16.98 8.97 -1.88
CA SER A 95 -18.03 7.99 -1.59
C SER A 95 -17.69 7.09 -0.40
N TRP A 96 -16.49 6.53 -0.35
CA TRP A 96 -16.07 5.69 0.76
C TRP A 96 -15.79 6.48 2.03
N SER A 97 -15.25 7.70 1.93
CA SER A 97 -15.16 8.60 3.08
C SER A 97 -16.52 8.80 3.74
N LEU A 98 -17.57 9.06 2.94
CA LEU A 98 -18.92 9.26 3.46
C LEU A 98 -19.48 7.97 4.09
N ILE A 99 -19.26 6.83 3.45
CA ILE A 99 -19.71 5.52 3.96
C ILE A 99 -19.03 5.19 5.30
N TYR A 100 -17.70 5.35 5.40
CA TYR A 100 -16.97 5.07 6.63
C TYR A 100 -17.32 6.05 7.74
N ASP A 101 -17.49 7.34 7.42
CA ASP A 101 -17.87 8.33 8.42
C ASP A 101 -19.29 8.07 8.94
N ALA A 102 -20.24 7.78 8.06
CA ALA A 102 -21.59 7.36 8.46
C ALA A 102 -21.56 6.08 9.29
N TYR A 103 -20.77 5.07 8.87
CA TYR A 103 -20.62 3.84 9.64
C TYR A 103 -20.08 4.10 11.05
N ASN A 104 -19.04 4.92 11.16
CA ASN A 104 -18.44 5.26 12.44
C ASN A 104 -19.40 6.06 13.34
N GLN A 105 -20.05 7.09 12.82
CA GLN A 105 -20.95 7.93 13.63
C GLN A 105 -22.19 7.17 14.09
N TYR A 106 -22.84 6.40 13.21
CA TYR A 106 -24.12 5.78 13.53
C TYR A 106 -24.01 4.39 14.16
N PHE A 107 -23.01 3.58 13.80
CA PHE A 107 -22.89 2.21 14.29
C PHE A 107 -21.83 2.03 15.38
N ILE A 108 -20.72 2.77 15.31
CA ILE A 108 -19.63 2.66 16.30
C ILE A 108 -19.87 3.61 17.47
N LEU A 109 -19.94 4.92 17.20
CA LEU A 109 -20.09 5.96 18.22
C LEU A 109 -21.54 6.14 18.69
N LYS A 110 -22.52 5.73 17.87
CA LYS A 110 -23.96 5.92 18.10
C LYS A 110 -24.30 7.39 18.41
N SER A 111 -23.66 8.29 17.67
CA SER A 111 -23.80 9.73 17.82
C SER A 111 -25.21 10.19 17.41
N ASN A 112 -25.81 11.06 18.20
CA ASN A 112 -27.10 11.71 17.87
C ASN A 112 -26.88 13.03 17.12
N LEU A 113 -26.15 12.99 16.00
CA LEU A 113 -25.87 14.17 15.19
C LEU A 113 -27.08 14.54 14.32
N THR A 114 -27.38 15.84 14.25
CA THR A 114 -28.28 16.36 13.21
C THR A 114 -27.62 16.22 11.83
N ILE A 115 -28.42 16.21 10.77
CA ILE A 115 -27.93 16.12 9.38
C ILE A 115 -26.92 17.23 9.08
N LEU A 116 -27.19 18.46 9.52
CA LEU A 116 -26.28 19.59 9.29
C LEU A 116 -24.94 19.39 10.01
N GLN A 117 -24.95 18.99 11.27
CA GLN A 117 -23.72 18.70 12.03
C GLN A 117 -22.90 17.60 11.37
N PHE A 118 -23.55 16.51 10.95
CA PHE A 118 -22.89 15.42 10.25
C PHE A 118 -22.18 15.91 8.98
N PHE A 119 -22.85 16.68 8.12
CA PHE A 119 -22.23 17.16 6.88
C PHE A 119 -21.11 18.17 7.11
N THR A 120 -21.25 19.09 8.08
CA THR A 120 -20.18 20.05 8.40
C THR A 120 -18.93 19.33 8.89
N ASP A 121 -19.12 18.35 9.77
CA ASP A 121 -18.05 17.56 10.37
C ASP A 121 -17.39 16.62 9.35
N PHE A 122 -18.19 15.99 8.48
CA PHE A 122 -17.71 15.21 7.34
C PHE A 122 -16.83 16.04 6.39
N VAL A 123 -17.28 17.24 5.99
CA VAL A 123 -16.51 18.12 5.10
C VAL A 123 -15.19 18.51 5.76
N TYR A 124 -15.22 18.84 7.04
CA TYR A 124 -14.01 19.15 7.80
C TYR A 124 -13.03 17.96 7.81
N ARG A 125 -13.48 16.76 8.19
CA ARG A 125 -12.64 15.54 8.20
C ARG A 125 -12.12 15.14 6.82
N LEU A 126 -12.91 15.36 5.76
CA LEU A 126 -12.51 15.10 4.38
C LEU A 126 -11.36 16.00 3.94
N ILE A 127 -11.33 17.25 4.38
CA ILE A 127 -10.27 18.22 4.03
C ILE A 127 -8.97 17.91 4.78
N ILE A 128 -9.06 17.49 6.05
CA ILE A 128 -7.87 17.27 6.90
C ILE A 128 -7.34 15.83 6.86
N ASP A 129 -7.81 14.98 5.93
CA ASP A 129 -7.41 13.55 5.81
C ASP A 129 -7.61 12.75 7.11
N ARG A 130 -8.77 12.94 7.78
CA ARG A 130 -9.11 12.24 9.03
C ARG A 130 -10.41 11.45 8.97
N ASN A 131 -10.86 11.07 7.77
CA ASN A 131 -12.07 10.26 7.63
C ASN A 131 -11.87 8.82 8.09
N TYR A 132 -10.89 8.12 7.51
CA TYR A 132 -10.62 6.74 7.91
C TYR A 132 -9.19 6.30 7.60
N ILE A 133 -8.64 5.45 8.47
CA ILE A 133 -7.18 5.21 8.58
C ILE A 133 -6.51 4.64 7.33
N HIS A 134 -7.23 4.02 6.40
CA HIS A 134 -6.65 3.52 5.15
C HIS A 134 -6.85 4.49 3.98
N LEU A 135 -7.81 5.41 4.01
CA LEU A 135 -8.11 6.23 2.83
C LEU A 135 -7.01 7.24 2.46
N TRP A 136 -6.08 7.53 3.38
CA TRP A 136 -4.89 8.39 3.14
C TRP A 136 -4.11 8.02 1.87
N PHE A 137 -4.05 6.72 1.52
CA PHE A 137 -3.37 6.30 0.29
C PHE A 137 -4.00 6.92 -0.96
N LEU A 138 -5.33 7.08 -1.00
CA LEU A 138 -6.02 7.73 -2.11
C LEU A 138 -5.65 9.21 -2.19
N TYR A 139 -5.55 9.91 -1.05
CA TYR A 139 -5.06 11.29 -1.03
C TYR A 139 -3.62 11.37 -1.56
N ALA A 140 -2.73 10.52 -1.07
CA ALA A 140 -1.33 10.50 -1.49
C ALA A 140 -1.17 10.21 -2.99
N ILE A 141 -1.86 9.19 -3.52
CA ILE A 141 -1.75 8.84 -4.94
C ILE A 141 -2.43 9.87 -5.86
N ILE A 142 -3.53 10.49 -5.42
CA ILE A 142 -4.16 11.61 -6.15
C ILE A 142 -3.19 12.79 -6.21
N ALA A 143 -2.55 13.15 -5.10
CA ALA A 143 -1.55 14.22 -5.06
C ALA A 143 -0.40 13.95 -6.03
N ILE A 144 0.14 12.72 -6.05
CA ILE A 144 1.14 12.32 -7.05
C ILE A 144 0.58 12.44 -8.47
N TYR A 145 -0.64 11.97 -8.73
CA TYR A 145 -1.24 12.00 -10.07
C TYR A 145 -1.47 13.42 -10.59
N VAL A 146 -1.74 14.39 -9.71
CA VAL A 146 -1.78 15.82 -10.08
C VAL A 146 -0.42 16.26 -10.64
N THR A 147 0.69 15.76 -10.11
CA THR A 147 2.04 16.11 -10.60
C THR A 147 2.47 15.37 -11.87
N VAL A 148 1.80 14.26 -12.23
CA VAL A 148 2.23 13.37 -13.33
C VAL A 148 2.43 14.07 -14.68
N PRO A 149 1.58 15.00 -15.13
CA PRO A 149 1.81 15.67 -16.42
C PRO A 149 3.16 16.41 -16.51
N LEU A 150 3.67 16.89 -15.38
CA LEU A 150 4.99 17.51 -15.27
C LEU A 150 6.08 16.44 -15.05
N VAL A 151 5.90 15.57 -14.05
CA VAL A 151 6.86 14.53 -13.68
C VAL A 151 7.14 13.58 -14.85
N SER A 152 6.13 13.21 -15.64
CA SER A 152 6.31 12.35 -16.81
C SER A 152 7.20 12.99 -17.87
N ARG A 153 7.12 14.31 -18.08
CA ARG A 153 8.02 15.02 -19.00
C ARG A 153 9.43 15.07 -18.46
N LEU A 154 9.60 15.40 -17.17
CA LEU A 154 10.90 15.43 -16.50
C LEU A 154 11.59 14.07 -16.59
N VAL A 155 10.89 13.01 -16.17
CA VAL A 155 11.44 11.66 -16.13
C VAL A 155 11.85 11.17 -17.52
N LYS A 156 11.10 11.52 -18.58
CA LYS A 156 11.44 11.17 -19.97
C LYS A 156 12.55 12.02 -20.58
N ALA A 157 12.75 13.24 -20.08
CA ALA A 157 13.82 14.12 -20.54
C ALA A 157 15.17 13.78 -19.87
N CYS A 158 15.12 13.27 -18.63
CA CYS A 158 16.31 12.85 -17.90
C CYS A 158 16.94 11.58 -18.50
N SER A 159 18.26 11.56 -18.55
CA SER A 159 19.06 10.36 -18.74
C SER A 159 18.92 9.41 -17.56
N GLU A 160 19.28 8.14 -17.76
CA GLU A 160 19.33 7.14 -16.69
C GLU A 160 20.20 7.60 -15.50
N LYS A 161 21.32 8.30 -15.78
CA LYS A 161 22.24 8.81 -14.76
C LYS A 161 21.57 9.85 -13.87
N GLU A 162 20.79 10.76 -14.45
CA GLU A 162 20.07 11.81 -13.72
C GLU A 162 18.92 11.24 -12.89
N LEU A 163 18.19 10.26 -13.42
CA LEU A 163 17.16 9.55 -12.65
C LEU A 163 17.76 8.77 -11.49
N ARG A 164 18.90 8.10 -11.71
CA ARG A 164 19.63 7.41 -10.64
C ARG A 164 20.14 8.39 -9.58
N TYR A 165 20.61 9.58 -9.98
CA TYR A 165 21.00 10.63 -9.05
C TYR A 165 19.82 11.08 -8.19
N TYR A 166 18.67 11.39 -8.81
CA TYR A 166 17.44 11.73 -8.09
C TYR A 166 17.05 10.65 -7.07
N LEU A 167 17.04 9.38 -7.48
CA LEU A 167 16.68 8.26 -6.61
C LEU A 167 17.68 8.04 -5.47
N THR A 168 18.96 8.29 -5.72
CA THR A 168 20.01 8.18 -4.69
C THR A 168 19.83 9.27 -3.63
N LEU A 169 19.57 10.51 -4.05
CA LEU A 169 19.28 11.60 -3.12
C LEU A 169 17.98 11.38 -2.35
N TRP A 170 16.92 10.94 -3.04
CA TRP A 170 15.67 10.59 -2.40
C TRP A 170 15.86 9.47 -1.37
N PHE A 171 16.63 8.42 -1.69
CA PHE A 171 16.94 7.36 -0.75
C PHE A 171 17.73 7.89 0.47
N ALA A 172 18.74 8.72 0.24
CA ALA A 172 19.54 9.33 1.30
C ALA A 172 18.68 10.20 2.24
N ILE A 173 17.77 11.01 1.71
CA ILE A 173 16.96 11.96 2.49
C ILE A 173 15.71 11.29 3.10
N SER A 174 14.95 10.55 2.30
CA SER A 174 13.67 9.99 2.73
C SER A 174 13.80 8.72 3.56
N ILE A 175 14.84 7.92 3.33
CA ILE A 175 15.02 6.61 3.97
C ILE A 175 16.16 6.67 4.99
N VAL A 176 17.38 7.00 4.55
CA VAL A 176 18.57 6.94 5.42
C VAL A 176 18.55 8.01 6.50
N TYR A 177 18.38 9.28 6.13
CA TYR A 177 18.33 10.39 7.09
C TYR A 177 17.19 10.22 8.09
N ARG A 178 16.01 9.79 7.62
CA ARG A 178 14.88 9.51 8.51
C ARG A 178 15.19 8.38 9.50
N PHE A 179 15.75 7.27 9.01
CA PHE A 179 16.18 6.18 9.88
C PHE A 179 17.20 6.64 10.92
N ILE A 180 18.23 7.41 10.52
CA ILE A 180 19.24 7.95 11.44
C ILE A 180 18.59 8.87 12.48
N SER A 181 17.72 9.80 12.05
CA SER A 181 17.00 10.71 12.93
C SER A 181 16.15 9.94 13.96
N ASP A 182 15.42 8.93 13.51
CA ASP A 182 14.57 8.10 14.39
C ASP A 182 15.42 7.27 15.37
N MET A 183 16.59 6.77 14.96
CA MET A 183 17.50 6.03 15.84
C MET A 183 18.17 6.94 16.87
N VAL A 184 18.62 8.14 16.49
CA VAL A 184 19.22 9.09 17.44
C VAL A 184 18.19 9.53 18.47
N PHE A 185 16.96 9.80 18.05
CA PHE A 185 15.87 10.12 18.98
C PHE A 185 15.68 9.02 20.04
N ARG A 186 15.85 7.75 19.67
CA ARG A 186 15.67 6.62 20.60
C ARG A 186 16.84 6.41 21.54
N VAL A 187 18.06 6.63 21.06
CA VAL A 187 19.27 6.38 21.85
C VAL A 187 19.62 7.58 22.74
N ALA A 188 19.46 8.79 22.21
CA ALA A 188 19.88 10.03 22.88
C ALA A 188 18.71 10.86 23.41
N SER A 189 17.45 10.54 23.08
CA SER A 189 16.29 11.40 23.35
C SER A 189 16.40 12.80 22.74
N GLU A 190 17.28 12.97 21.75
CA GLU A 190 17.47 14.20 20.99
C GLU A 190 16.96 14.03 19.56
N SER A 191 16.21 15.01 19.06
CA SER A 191 15.78 15.01 17.66
C SER A 191 16.82 15.70 16.77
N ILE A 192 17.38 14.94 15.83
CA ILE A 192 18.16 15.54 14.75
C ILE A 192 17.18 16.04 13.70
N TYR A 193 16.84 17.32 13.79
CA TYR A 193 16.15 18.01 12.71
C TYR A 193 17.14 18.92 11.97
N VAL A 194 17.44 18.57 10.73
CA VAL A 194 18.26 19.37 9.82
C VAL A 194 17.32 20.00 8.79
N PRO A 195 16.86 21.26 8.99
CA PRO A 195 15.86 21.89 8.13
C PRO A 195 16.27 21.93 6.65
N ILE A 196 17.58 22.02 6.37
CA ILE A 196 18.11 22.07 5.00
C ILE A 196 17.87 20.79 4.20
N LEU A 197 17.63 19.66 4.87
CA LEU A 197 17.32 18.38 4.23
C LEU A 197 15.82 18.21 3.95
N ASN A 198 14.98 19.15 4.40
CA ASN A 198 13.55 19.18 4.11
C ASN A 198 13.30 19.72 2.69
N ILE A 199 13.82 19.02 1.68
CA ILE A 199 13.66 19.38 0.26
C ILE A 199 12.50 18.57 -0.30
N PRO A 200 11.31 19.17 -0.55
CA PRO A 200 10.10 18.43 -0.91
C PRO A 200 10.25 17.53 -2.14
N LEU A 201 11.13 17.90 -3.08
CA LEU A 201 11.40 17.12 -4.29
C LEU A 201 12.01 15.74 -3.98
N PHE A 202 12.85 15.65 -2.95
CA PHE A 202 13.53 14.42 -2.51
C PHE A 202 12.82 13.74 -1.34
N MET A 203 11.56 14.12 -1.09
CA MET A 203 10.72 13.60 -0.02
C MET A 203 9.44 12.95 -0.56
N GLY A 204 8.75 12.24 0.32
CA GLY A 204 7.41 11.75 0.01
C GLY A 204 7.38 10.48 -0.86
N TYR A 205 6.16 10.05 -1.20
CA TYR A 205 5.90 8.83 -1.97
C TYR A 205 6.22 8.96 -3.47
N LEU A 206 6.56 10.17 -3.94
CA LEU A 206 6.98 10.41 -5.32
C LEU A 206 8.24 9.61 -5.68
N GLY A 207 9.17 9.43 -4.74
CA GLY A 207 10.36 8.64 -5.00
C GLY A 207 10.08 7.14 -5.20
N TYR A 208 9.15 6.53 -4.43
CA TYR A 208 8.68 5.16 -4.73
C TYR A 208 8.00 5.06 -6.09
N PHE A 209 7.23 6.09 -6.46
CA PHE A 209 6.58 6.17 -7.77
C PHE A 209 7.61 6.22 -8.91
N ILE A 210 8.61 7.12 -8.83
CA ILE A 210 9.68 7.20 -9.83
C ILE A 210 10.58 5.94 -9.81
N LEU A 211 10.84 5.36 -8.63
CA LEU A 211 11.62 4.13 -8.48
C LEU A 211 10.95 2.97 -9.22
N GLY A 212 9.63 2.82 -9.10
CA GLY A 212 8.89 1.81 -9.85
C GLY A 212 9.03 1.97 -11.37
N TYR A 213 9.00 3.20 -11.88
CA TYR A 213 9.30 3.47 -13.28
C TYR A 213 10.75 3.13 -13.65
N TYR A 214 11.71 3.52 -12.82
CA TYR A 214 13.12 3.27 -13.06
C TYR A 214 13.43 1.77 -13.13
N LEU A 215 12.96 0.97 -12.16
CA LEU A 215 13.14 -0.47 -12.14
C LEU A 215 12.42 -1.16 -13.30
N PHE A 216 11.26 -0.63 -13.73
CA PHE A 216 10.53 -1.16 -14.87
C PHE A 216 11.26 -0.90 -16.21
N HIS A 217 11.86 0.27 -16.36
CA HIS A 217 12.37 0.75 -17.65
C HIS A 217 13.85 0.45 -17.87
N TYR A 218 14.67 0.43 -16.81
CA TYR A 218 16.10 0.20 -16.90
C TYR A 218 16.49 -1.15 -16.30
N GLU A 219 17.38 -1.87 -16.98
CA GLU A 219 17.93 -3.11 -16.47
C GLU A 219 19.10 -2.83 -15.52
N LEU A 220 18.96 -3.29 -14.28
CA LEU A 220 20.05 -3.27 -13.32
C LEU A 220 21.09 -4.37 -13.64
N PRO A 221 22.38 -4.17 -13.29
CA PRO A 221 23.36 -5.25 -13.32
C PRO A 221 22.93 -6.43 -12.43
N ALA A 222 23.18 -7.66 -12.86
CA ALA A 222 22.76 -8.88 -12.14
C ALA A 222 23.25 -8.91 -10.68
N LYS A 223 24.48 -8.45 -10.42
CA LYS A 223 25.04 -8.33 -9.06
C LYS A 223 24.23 -7.39 -8.17
N VAL A 224 23.77 -6.26 -8.72
CA VAL A 224 22.95 -5.29 -7.98
C VAL A 224 21.56 -5.84 -7.71
N LYS A 225 20.94 -6.51 -8.70
CA LYS A 225 19.64 -7.18 -8.49
C LYS A 225 19.72 -8.22 -7.38
N SER A 226 20.74 -9.08 -7.44
CA SER A 226 20.96 -10.13 -6.43
C SER A 226 21.20 -9.53 -5.04
N LEU A 227 22.02 -8.48 -4.94
CA LEU A 227 22.25 -7.78 -3.68
C LEU A 227 20.94 -7.20 -3.11
N LEU A 228 20.19 -6.44 -3.90
CA LEU A 228 18.92 -5.83 -3.46
C LEU A 228 17.88 -6.88 -3.07
N PHE A 229 17.80 -7.98 -3.83
CA PHE A 229 16.94 -9.11 -3.49
C PHE A 229 17.34 -9.73 -2.14
N ASN A 230 18.62 -10.02 -1.93
CA ASN A 230 19.11 -10.62 -0.69
C ASN A 230 18.88 -9.69 0.52
N ILE A 231 19.14 -8.38 0.38
CA ILE A 231 18.84 -7.41 1.43
C ILE A 231 17.33 -7.34 1.69
N GLY A 232 16.51 -7.42 0.64
CA GLY A 232 15.05 -7.51 0.77
C GLY A 232 14.61 -8.73 1.56
N VAL A 233 15.16 -9.92 1.25
CA VAL A 233 14.91 -11.17 2.00
C VAL A 233 15.32 -11.02 3.46
N VAL A 234 16.52 -10.51 3.74
CA VAL A 234 16.98 -10.26 5.11
C VAL A 234 16.04 -9.30 5.84
N SER A 235 15.52 -8.28 5.15
CA SER A 235 14.60 -7.30 5.74
C SER A 235 13.32 -7.95 6.26
N PHE A 236 12.78 -8.99 5.60
CA PHE A 236 11.63 -9.76 6.09
C PHE A 236 11.87 -10.41 7.46
N PHE A 237 13.11 -10.80 7.77
CA PHE A 237 13.48 -11.37 9.07
C PHE A 237 13.86 -10.31 10.09
N VAL A 238 14.51 -9.23 9.65
CA VAL A 238 14.98 -8.16 10.55
C VAL A 238 13.81 -7.35 11.11
N THR A 239 12.81 -6.99 10.29
CA THR A 239 11.70 -6.13 10.74
C THR A 239 10.97 -6.63 11.98
N PRO A 240 10.46 -7.87 12.07
CA PRO A 240 9.73 -8.29 13.26
C PRO A 240 10.60 -8.28 14.52
N VAL A 241 11.88 -8.66 14.40
CA VAL A 241 12.83 -8.66 15.53
C VAL A 241 13.15 -7.23 15.96
N ALA A 242 13.45 -6.35 15.01
CA ALA A 242 13.78 -4.95 15.28
C ALA A 242 12.57 -4.19 15.86
N THR A 243 11.36 -4.42 15.34
CA THR A 243 10.12 -3.89 15.91
C THR A 243 9.90 -4.38 17.33
N TYR A 244 10.13 -5.67 17.61
CA TYR A 244 9.99 -6.20 18.97
C TYR A 244 10.90 -5.47 19.95
N PHE A 245 12.20 -5.36 19.66
CA PHE A 245 13.12 -4.68 20.58
C PHE A 245 12.81 -3.20 20.73
N ALA A 246 12.43 -2.51 19.65
CA ALA A 246 12.02 -1.11 19.71
C ALA A 246 10.77 -0.91 20.59
N SER A 247 9.78 -1.80 20.44
CA SER A 247 8.51 -1.74 21.18
C SER A 247 8.68 -2.16 22.65
N PHE A 248 9.49 -3.17 22.90
CA PHE A 248 9.80 -3.65 24.24
C PHE A 248 10.49 -2.55 25.06
N TYR A 249 11.41 -1.81 24.45
CA TYR A 249 12.11 -0.70 25.10
C TYR A 249 11.19 0.52 25.36
N SER A 250 10.32 0.86 24.41
CA SER A 250 9.38 1.98 24.56
C SER A 250 8.17 1.67 25.46
N GLY A 251 7.89 0.39 25.72
CA GLY A 251 6.73 -0.07 26.48
C GLY A 251 5.40 -0.03 25.70
N VAL A 252 5.43 0.39 24.44
CA VAL A 252 4.26 0.48 23.54
C VAL A 252 4.68 0.08 22.13
N LEU A 253 3.74 -0.33 21.28
CA LEU A 253 4.05 -0.66 19.89
C LEU A 253 4.82 0.49 19.22
N ASP A 254 6.03 0.18 18.79
CA ASP A 254 6.90 1.11 18.13
C ASP A 254 6.95 0.89 16.62
N GLU A 255 6.42 1.86 15.86
CA GLU A 255 6.25 1.70 14.43
C GLU A 255 7.45 2.15 13.58
N VAL A 256 8.63 2.38 14.16
CA VAL A 256 9.79 2.88 13.40
C VAL A 256 10.15 1.97 12.21
N PHE A 257 10.13 0.66 12.40
CA PHE A 257 10.39 -0.31 11.33
C PHE A 257 9.15 -0.66 10.49
N TYR A 258 7.97 -0.22 10.93
CA TYR A 258 6.68 -0.37 10.28
C TYR A 258 6.36 0.75 9.28
N GLY A 259 7.07 1.88 9.35
CA GLY A 259 6.86 3.01 8.47
C GLY A 259 7.12 2.66 6.99
N ASN A 260 6.38 3.32 6.10
CA ASN A 260 6.59 3.18 4.65
C ASN A 260 7.97 3.70 4.18
N TYR A 261 8.60 4.55 4.99
CA TYR A 261 9.96 5.07 4.76
C TYR A 261 11.01 4.32 5.59
N SER A 262 10.63 3.28 6.32
CA SER A 262 11.58 2.40 7.00
C SER A 262 12.53 1.79 5.97
N ILE A 263 13.81 1.70 6.35
CA ILE A 263 14.84 1.10 5.52
C ILE A 263 14.53 -0.36 5.17
N THR A 264 13.94 -1.12 6.10
CA THR A 264 13.57 -2.52 5.85
C THR A 264 12.39 -2.61 4.88
N THR A 265 11.37 -1.76 5.07
CA THR A 265 10.20 -1.68 4.19
C THR A 265 10.60 -1.32 2.76
N PHE A 266 11.54 -0.39 2.59
CA PHE A 266 12.12 -0.03 1.30
C PHE A 266 12.74 -1.25 0.60
N PHE A 267 13.64 -1.96 1.29
CA PHE A 267 14.34 -3.10 0.69
C PHE A 267 13.42 -4.30 0.43
N MET A 268 12.41 -4.55 1.29
CA MET A 268 11.38 -5.55 1.01
C MET A 268 10.64 -5.22 -0.30
N ALA A 269 10.20 -3.98 -0.48
CA ALA A 269 9.46 -3.55 -1.66
C ALA A 269 10.31 -3.66 -2.94
N VAL A 270 11.56 -3.21 -2.90
CA VAL A 270 12.50 -3.31 -4.02
C VAL A 270 12.82 -4.77 -4.35
N GLY A 271 13.15 -5.58 -3.34
CA GLY A 271 13.46 -6.99 -3.53
C GLY A 271 12.28 -7.78 -4.11
N LEU A 272 11.07 -7.53 -3.62
CA LEU A 272 9.86 -8.19 -4.12
C LEU A 272 9.55 -7.75 -5.56
N PHE A 273 9.67 -6.46 -5.87
CA PHE A 273 9.45 -5.94 -7.22
C PHE A 273 10.41 -6.57 -8.23
N LEU A 274 11.70 -6.62 -7.90
CA LEU A 274 12.74 -7.23 -8.73
C LEU A 274 12.53 -8.74 -8.92
N TYR A 275 12.18 -9.46 -7.85
CA TYR A 275 11.90 -10.90 -7.92
C TYR A 275 10.79 -11.22 -8.92
N PHE A 276 9.66 -10.52 -8.83
CA PHE A 276 8.53 -10.73 -9.72
C PHE A 276 8.83 -10.29 -11.15
N GLN A 277 9.56 -9.19 -11.32
CA GLN A 277 10.01 -8.73 -12.64
C GLN A 277 10.89 -9.78 -13.34
N GLU A 278 11.87 -10.34 -12.64
CA GLU A 278 12.78 -11.34 -13.19
C GLU A 278 12.06 -12.63 -13.55
N LYS A 279 11.07 -13.04 -12.75
CA LYS A 279 10.27 -14.24 -13.03
C LYS A 279 9.20 -14.04 -14.11
N ASN A 280 9.02 -12.83 -14.66
CA ASN A 280 7.91 -12.54 -15.58
C ASN A 280 7.85 -13.49 -16.80
N ALA A 281 8.99 -13.79 -17.44
CA ALA A 281 9.02 -14.69 -18.59
C ALA A 281 8.56 -16.10 -18.23
N VAL A 282 9.14 -16.66 -17.16
CA VAL A 282 8.81 -18.01 -16.65
C VAL A 282 7.36 -18.10 -16.18
N LEU A 283 6.85 -17.05 -15.54
CA LEU A 283 5.45 -16.98 -15.09
C LEU A 283 4.48 -16.96 -16.27
N GLY A 284 4.81 -16.26 -17.37
CA GLY A 284 3.96 -16.22 -18.56
C GLY A 284 3.79 -17.59 -19.23
N GLU A 285 4.87 -18.38 -19.30
CA GLU A 285 4.88 -19.68 -19.97
C GLU A 285 4.23 -20.79 -19.13
N LYS A 286 4.45 -20.79 -17.81
CA LYS A 286 3.96 -21.86 -16.91
C LYS A 286 2.49 -21.73 -16.54
N LEU A 287 1.92 -20.53 -16.59
CA LEU A 287 0.54 -20.29 -16.13
C LEU A 287 -0.47 -20.62 -17.23
N ASN A 288 -1.39 -21.55 -16.94
CA ASN A 288 -2.48 -21.85 -17.86
C ASN A 288 -3.46 -20.67 -18.04
N TYR A 289 -4.23 -20.70 -19.13
CA TYR A 289 -5.16 -19.61 -19.49
C TYR A 289 -6.20 -19.30 -18.39
N LYS A 290 -6.73 -20.33 -17.72
CA LYS A 290 -7.72 -20.15 -16.65
C LYS A 290 -7.14 -19.37 -15.47
N LEU A 291 -5.92 -19.71 -15.06
CA LEU A 291 -5.22 -19.05 -13.95
C LEU A 291 -4.81 -17.62 -14.32
N GLN A 292 -4.34 -17.38 -15.54
CA GLN A 292 -4.06 -16.01 -16.02
C GLN A 292 -5.32 -15.12 -16.03
N ARG A 293 -6.48 -15.70 -16.38
CA ARG A 293 -7.78 -15.02 -16.33
C ARG A 293 -8.19 -14.72 -14.88
N LEU A 294 -7.99 -15.66 -13.96
CA LEU A 294 -8.26 -15.46 -12.54
C LEU A 294 -7.37 -14.37 -11.93
N ILE A 295 -6.06 -14.44 -12.15
CA ILE A 295 -5.08 -13.41 -11.73
C ILE A 295 -5.53 -12.04 -12.25
N GLY A 296 -5.83 -11.93 -13.55
CA GLY A 296 -6.30 -10.67 -14.13
C GLY A 296 -7.63 -10.19 -13.57
N SER A 297 -8.52 -11.09 -13.12
CA SER A 297 -9.78 -10.72 -12.47
C SER A 297 -9.56 -10.17 -11.06
N ILE A 298 -8.72 -10.82 -10.27
CA ILE A 298 -8.41 -10.39 -8.90
C ILE A 298 -7.60 -9.09 -8.94
N ALA A 299 -6.59 -8.98 -9.78
CA ALA A 299 -5.76 -7.78 -9.91
C ALA A 299 -6.57 -6.53 -10.31
N LYS A 300 -7.61 -6.71 -11.14
CA LYS A 300 -8.57 -5.62 -11.46
C LYS A 300 -9.43 -5.25 -10.26
N ALA A 301 -9.83 -6.23 -9.44
CA ALA A 301 -10.63 -6.02 -8.25
C ALA A 301 -9.82 -5.47 -7.06
N SER A 302 -8.48 -5.54 -7.07
CA SER A 302 -7.62 -5.12 -5.94
C SER A 302 -7.92 -3.70 -5.44
N PHE A 303 -8.17 -2.75 -6.34
CA PHE A 303 -8.53 -1.37 -5.95
C PHE A 303 -9.91 -1.30 -5.28
N SER A 304 -10.88 -2.05 -5.76
CA SER A 304 -12.22 -2.09 -5.17
C SER A 304 -12.21 -2.84 -3.82
N ILE A 305 -11.43 -3.93 -3.71
CA ILE A 305 -11.18 -4.64 -2.44
C ILE A 305 -10.56 -3.70 -1.43
N TYR A 306 -9.55 -2.92 -1.84
CA TYR A 306 -8.91 -1.91 -1.00
C TYR A 306 -9.91 -0.93 -0.36
N LEU A 307 -10.96 -0.55 -1.07
CA LEU A 307 -11.93 0.40 -0.55
C LEU A 307 -12.88 -0.23 0.48
N ILE A 308 -13.26 -1.49 0.29
CA ILE A 308 -14.29 -2.15 1.10
C ILE A 308 -13.73 -3.00 2.24
N HIS A 309 -12.46 -3.41 2.19
CA HIS A 309 -11.96 -4.46 3.08
C HIS A 309 -12.05 -4.13 4.56
N LEU A 310 -11.82 -2.88 5.01
CA LEU A 310 -11.98 -2.54 6.44
C LEU A 310 -13.44 -2.63 6.87
N LEU A 311 -14.40 -2.21 6.03
CA LEU A 311 -15.81 -2.36 6.39
C LEU A 311 -16.19 -3.84 6.56
N VAL A 312 -15.68 -4.70 5.67
CA VAL A 312 -15.87 -6.15 5.79
C VAL A 312 -15.20 -6.67 7.05
N GLU A 313 -13.94 -6.30 7.28
CA GLU A 313 -13.16 -6.67 8.45
C GLU A 313 -13.89 -6.34 9.75
N LEU A 314 -14.38 -5.10 9.89
CA LEU A 314 -15.13 -4.64 11.08
C LEU A 314 -16.42 -5.43 11.31
N THR A 315 -17.03 -5.95 10.24
CA THR A 315 -18.33 -6.63 10.32
C THR A 315 -18.18 -8.13 10.64
N ILE A 316 -17.12 -8.78 10.17
CA ILE A 316 -17.03 -10.25 10.20
C ILE A 316 -15.82 -10.81 10.93
N SER A 317 -14.78 -10.00 11.18
CA SER A 317 -13.54 -10.53 11.72
C SER A 317 -13.71 -10.98 13.16
N ARG A 318 -13.10 -12.12 13.47
CA ARG A 318 -13.05 -12.61 14.84
C ARG A 318 -11.90 -11.93 15.56
N ARG A 319 -12.14 -11.56 16.81
CA ARG A 319 -11.09 -10.98 17.65
C ARG A 319 -10.06 -12.05 17.98
N VAL A 320 -8.78 -11.71 17.86
CA VAL A 320 -7.68 -12.57 18.26
C VAL A 320 -7.47 -12.44 19.77
N GLU A 321 -7.37 -13.58 20.45
CA GLU A 321 -7.13 -13.61 21.90
C GLU A 321 -5.69 -13.23 22.24
N SER A 322 -5.50 -12.51 23.35
CA SER A 322 -4.17 -12.04 23.78
C SER A 322 -3.29 -13.20 24.25
N GLU A 323 -3.86 -14.16 24.96
CA GLU A 323 -3.14 -15.34 25.48
C GLU A 323 -3.43 -16.61 24.65
N GLY A 324 -3.95 -16.43 23.44
CA GLY A 324 -4.28 -17.53 22.55
C GLY A 324 -3.05 -18.36 22.15
N SER A 325 -3.24 -19.67 22.01
CA SER A 325 -2.16 -20.56 21.57
C SER A 325 -1.68 -20.23 20.14
N ALA A 326 -0.49 -20.66 19.76
CA ALA A 326 0.03 -20.43 18.41
C ALA A 326 -0.90 -20.95 17.29
N PRO A 327 -1.40 -22.21 17.35
CA PRO A 327 -2.30 -22.72 16.32
C PRO A 327 -3.61 -21.94 16.22
N GLU A 328 -4.17 -21.54 17.35
CA GLU A 328 -5.41 -20.77 17.41
C GLU A 328 -5.25 -19.36 16.83
N THR A 329 -4.16 -18.67 17.18
CA THR A 329 -3.85 -17.34 16.65
C THR A 329 -3.65 -17.41 15.14
N VAL A 330 -2.82 -18.35 14.65
CA VAL A 330 -2.58 -18.54 13.22
C VAL A 330 -3.88 -18.87 12.49
N PHE A 331 -4.68 -19.79 13.02
CA PHE A 331 -5.95 -20.18 12.43
C PHE A 331 -6.89 -18.98 12.33
N THR A 332 -7.05 -18.20 13.40
CA THR A 332 -7.94 -17.04 13.44
C THR A 332 -7.49 -15.96 12.45
N LEU A 333 -6.20 -15.66 12.37
CA LEU A 333 -5.66 -14.68 11.43
C LEU A 333 -5.81 -15.13 9.97
N LEU A 334 -5.52 -16.40 9.66
CA LEU A 334 -5.73 -16.95 8.32
C LEU A 334 -7.20 -17.01 7.92
N LEU A 335 -8.08 -17.34 8.88
CA LEU A 335 -9.52 -17.32 8.69
C LEU A 335 -9.99 -15.89 8.39
N ASN A 336 -9.58 -14.90 9.19
CA ASN A 336 -9.90 -13.49 8.96
C ASN A 336 -9.40 -13.02 7.58
N LEU A 337 -8.14 -13.31 7.23
CA LEU A 337 -7.58 -13.00 5.90
C LEU A 337 -8.43 -13.59 4.77
N GLY A 338 -8.75 -14.88 4.85
CA GLY A 338 -9.54 -15.59 3.85
C GLY A 338 -10.96 -15.02 3.74
N MET A 339 -11.64 -14.85 4.88
CA MET A 339 -13.00 -14.30 4.93
C MET A 339 -13.04 -12.87 4.38
N VAL A 340 -12.18 -11.97 4.85
CA VAL A 340 -12.15 -10.57 4.42
C VAL A 340 -11.86 -10.48 2.93
N PHE A 341 -10.87 -11.21 2.43
CA PHE A 341 -10.52 -11.20 1.00
C PHE A 341 -11.64 -11.76 0.12
N VAL A 342 -12.17 -12.95 0.45
CA VAL A 342 -13.18 -13.64 -0.37
C VAL A 342 -14.49 -12.86 -0.36
N ILE A 343 -14.95 -12.40 0.80
CA ILE A 343 -16.20 -11.63 0.90
C ILE A 343 -16.03 -10.28 0.21
N SER A 344 -14.92 -9.56 0.41
CA SER A 344 -14.66 -8.33 -0.33
C SER A 344 -14.68 -8.55 -1.84
N TYR A 345 -14.03 -9.61 -2.33
CA TYR A 345 -14.02 -9.92 -3.76
C TYR A 345 -15.42 -10.25 -4.30
N ILE A 346 -16.20 -11.07 -3.59
CA ILE A 346 -17.58 -11.41 -3.98
C ILE A 346 -18.46 -10.15 -3.99
N VAL A 347 -18.40 -9.34 -2.94
CA VAL A 347 -19.18 -8.09 -2.85
C VAL A 347 -18.80 -7.14 -3.98
N VAL A 348 -17.52 -6.97 -4.27
CA VAL A 348 -17.05 -6.19 -5.43
C VAL A 348 -17.65 -6.74 -6.74
N LYS A 349 -17.64 -8.05 -6.95
CA LYS A 349 -18.22 -8.65 -8.16
C LYS A 349 -19.73 -8.42 -8.28
N ILE A 350 -20.46 -8.52 -7.18
CA ILE A 350 -21.90 -8.27 -7.14
C ILE A 350 -22.19 -6.79 -7.42
N LEU A 351 -21.51 -5.87 -6.72
CA LEU A 351 -21.69 -4.43 -6.91
C LEU A 351 -21.29 -3.99 -8.34
N ASN A 352 -20.35 -4.71 -8.97
CA ASN A 352 -19.96 -4.46 -10.35
C ASN A 352 -20.95 -4.91 -11.42
N LEU A 353 -22.03 -5.60 -11.04
CA LEU A 353 -23.14 -5.89 -11.96
C LEU A 353 -23.90 -4.61 -12.33
N ASN A 354 -23.88 -3.59 -11.48
CA ASN A 354 -24.53 -2.31 -11.73
C ASN A 354 -23.51 -1.22 -12.08
N LYS A 355 -23.54 -0.74 -13.33
CA LYS A 355 -22.62 0.28 -13.85
C LYS A 355 -22.65 1.60 -13.06
N PHE A 356 -23.82 1.99 -12.53
CA PHE A 356 -23.94 3.19 -11.72
C PHE A 356 -23.21 3.01 -10.39
N VAL A 357 -23.45 1.88 -9.71
CA VAL A 357 -22.77 1.52 -8.46
C VAL A 357 -21.26 1.43 -8.66
N THR A 358 -20.78 0.78 -9.73
CA THR A 358 -19.34 0.74 -10.06
C THR A 358 -18.76 2.13 -10.26
N ARG A 359 -19.50 3.05 -10.90
CA ARG A 359 -19.02 4.42 -11.12
C ARG A 359 -18.88 5.18 -9.80
N VAL A 360 -19.87 5.08 -8.93
CA VAL A 360 -19.91 5.82 -7.65
C VAL A 360 -18.95 5.21 -6.63
N LEU A 361 -19.01 3.90 -6.41
CA LEU A 361 -18.20 3.26 -5.36
C LEU A 361 -16.76 2.96 -5.80
N PHE A 362 -16.53 2.73 -7.09
CA PHE A 362 -15.23 2.26 -7.58
C PHE A 362 -14.67 3.08 -8.75
N GLY A 363 -15.28 4.23 -9.07
CA GLY A 363 -14.76 5.14 -10.09
C GLY A 363 -14.83 4.59 -11.50
N GLY A 364 -15.68 3.60 -11.75
CA GLY A 364 -15.79 2.89 -13.02
C GLY A 364 -14.75 1.80 -13.22
N ARG A 365 -14.00 1.44 -12.16
CA ARG A 365 -13.05 0.32 -12.15
C ARG A 365 -13.73 -0.87 -11.47
N GLY A 366 -13.86 -2.00 -12.17
CA GLY A 366 -14.53 -3.20 -11.65
C GLY A 366 -14.07 -4.51 -12.27
#